data_AF-A0A3G9ICQ0-F1
#
_entry.id   AF-A0A3G9ICQ0-F1
#
_cell.length_a   1.000
_cell.length_b   1.000
_cell.length_c   1.000
_cell.angle_alpha   90.00
_cell.angle_beta   90.00
_cell.angle_gamma   90.00
#
_symmetry.space_group_name_H-M   'P 1'
#
loop_
_entity.id
_entity.type
_entity.pdbx_description
1 polymer ?
#
loop_
_entity_poly.entity_id
_entity_poly.type
_entity_poly.pdbx_seq_one_letter_code
_entity_poly.pdbx_strand_id
1 'polypeptide(L)'
;MSRRTDDVATLIAEAREGRTRAVARLITLVEDASPRLREVMAALAPYGGHAHVIGLTGAPGVGKSTTTSALVAEFRGRGLTVAVLAIDPSSPFSGGALLGDRIRMTEHASDRGVYIRSMASRGHLGGLSWSTPQALRVVDAAGFDVVLIETVGVGQSEVEIARAADTTVVLLAPGMGDGIQAAKAGILEIGDLYVVNKSDRDGAHKVRKDLFGMLKLADRAPEAWDPPVLATSSLNQQGLAEVADALVEHREWLAATGNLRVRRERRARDEIEAIAVQELRSRWASVGEAGAMKELSARVAAGELDPYSAADALLA
;
A
#
# COMPACT_ATOMS: atom_id res chain seq x y z
N MET A 1 4.97 -25.07 -27.06
CA MET A 1 5.87 -23.90 -26.95
C MET A 1 6.43 -23.87 -25.54
N SER A 2 7.72 -24.19 -25.41
CA SER A 2 8.41 -24.38 -24.14
C SER A 2 8.41 -23.08 -23.32
N ARG A 3 7.82 -23.10 -22.12
CA ARG A 3 8.01 -22.04 -21.13
C ARG A 3 9.47 -22.09 -20.72
N ARG A 4 10.28 -21.15 -21.23
CA ARG A 4 11.58 -20.83 -20.65
C ARG A 4 11.33 -20.59 -19.16
N THR A 5 11.81 -21.49 -18.31
CA THR A 5 11.93 -21.24 -16.89
C THR A 5 12.97 -20.13 -16.80
N ASP A 6 12.50 -18.88 -16.79
CA ASP A 6 13.38 -17.74 -16.64
C ASP A 6 14.13 -17.94 -15.31
N ASP A 7 15.45 -18.02 -15.43
CA ASP A 7 16.35 -18.00 -14.29
C ASP A 7 16.06 -16.72 -13.47
N VAL A 8 15.92 -16.86 -12.15
CA VAL A 8 15.50 -15.74 -11.29
C VAL A 8 16.55 -14.64 -11.31
N ALA A 9 17.83 -14.99 -11.40
CA ALA A 9 18.89 -14.01 -11.52
C ALA A 9 18.77 -13.22 -12.82
N THR A 10 18.49 -13.88 -13.95
CA THR A 10 18.20 -13.22 -15.23
C THR A 10 17.00 -12.28 -15.11
N LEU A 11 15.89 -12.75 -14.53
CA LEU A 11 14.67 -11.95 -14.40
C LEU A 11 14.88 -10.70 -13.52
N ILE A 12 15.66 -10.81 -12.45
CA ILE A 12 16.02 -9.69 -11.58
C ILE A 12 16.93 -8.70 -12.32
N ALA A 13 17.95 -9.18 -13.05
CA ALA A 13 18.82 -8.32 -13.84
C ALA A 13 18.01 -7.52 -14.87
N GLU A 14 17.09 -8.18 -15.59
CA GLU A 14 16.21 -7.52 -16.55
C GLU A 14 15.29 -6.47 -15.91
N ALA A 15 14.72 -6.77 -14.73
CA ALA A 15 13.90 -5.81 -14.00
C ALA A 15 14.70 -4.56 -13.61
N ARG A 16 15.95 -4.73 -13.16
CA ARG A 16 16.87 -3.63 -12.81
C ARG A 16 17.35 -2.82 -14.01
N GLU A 17 17.31 -3.38 -15.21
CA GLU A 17 17.54 -2.67 -16.47
C GLU A 17 16.29 -1.90 -16.95
N GLY A 18 15.22 -1.84 -16.14
CA GLY A 18 13.98 -1.14 -16.48
C GLY A 18 13.06 -1.92 -17.42
N ARG A 19 13.24 -3.24 -17.59
CA ARG A 19 12.33 -4.04 -18.42
C ARG A 19 11.02 -4.30 -17.67
N THR A 20 10.01 -3.51 -17.96
CA THR A 20 8.67 -3.59 -17.33
C THR A 20 8.03 -4.98 -17.37
N ARG A 21 8.30 -5.77 -18.42
CA ARG A 21 7.85 -7.18 -18.51
C ARG A 21 8.46 -8.07 -17.42
N ALA A 22 9.73 -7.85 -17.08
CA ALA A 22 10.40 -8.59 -16.01
C ALA A 22 9.84 -8.20 -14.63
N VAL A 23 9.62 -6.90 -14.40
CA VAL A 23 8.94 -6.38 -13.20
C VAL A 23 7.55 -7.02 -13.04
N ALA A 24 6.73 -7.01 -14.09
CA ALA A 24 5.41 -7.63 -14.07
C ALA A 24 5.45 -9.14 -13.79
N ARG A 25 6.48 -9.84 -14.31
CA ARG A 25 6.66 -11.26 -14.06
C ARG A 25 7.04 -11.54 -12.62
N LEU A 26 7.94 -10.75 -12.03
CA LEU A 26 8.30 -10.84 -10.62
C LEU A 26 7.07 -10.59 -9.72
N ILE A 27 6.28 -9.56 -10.00
CA ILE A 27 5.04 -9.30 -9.25
C ILE A 27 4.03 -10.44 -9.44
N THR A 28 3.96 -11.05 -10.63
CA THR A 28 3.12 -12.24 -10.83
C THR A 28 3.58 -13.40 -9.93
N LEU A 29 4.89 -13.65 -9.81
CA LEU A 29 5.41 -14.68 -8.88
C LEU A 29 5.07 -14.39 -7.42
N VAL A 30 5.07 -13.11 -7.04
CA VAL A 30 4.64 -12.63 -5.71
C VAL A 30 3.15 -12.91 -5.51
N GLU A 31 2.31 -12.45 -6.44
CA GLU A 31 0.86 -12.64 -6.38
C GLU A 31 0.49 -14.12 -6.34
N ASP A 32 1.14 -14.98 -7.12
CA ASP A 32 0.85 -16.42 -7.17
C ASP A 32 1.44 -17.20 -5.98
N ALA A 33 2.06 -16.53 -5.01
CA ALA A 33 2.77 -17.14 -3.89
C ALA A 33 3.72 -18.27 -4.36
N SER A 34 4.48 -17.98 -5.42
CA SER A 34 5.32 -18.97 -6.08
C SER A 34 6.27 -19.66 -5.10
N PRO A 35 6.56 -20.97 -5.25
CA PRO A 35 7.60 -21.64 -4.46
C PRO A 35 8.98 -20.96 -4.55
N ARG A 36 9.24 -20.21 -5.63
CA ARG A 36 10.47 -19.44 -5.87
C ARG A 36 10.49 -18.08 -5.18
N LEU A 37 9.41 -17.68 -4.50
CA LEU A 37 9.30 -16.35 -3.89
C LEU A 37 10.42 -16.09 -2.87
N ARG A 38 10.81 -17.10 -2.08
CA ARG A 38 11.92 -16.97 -1.11
C ARG A 38 13.25 -16.71 -1.81
N GLU A 39 13.53 -17.41 -2.90
CA GLU A 39 14.70 -17.21 -3.77
C GLU A 39 14.71 -15.79 -4.34
N VAL A 40 13.57 -15.34 -4.88
CA VAL A 40 13.39 -13.99 -5.44
C VAL A 40 13.64 -12.92 -4.37
N MET A 41 12.99 -13.00 -3.21
CA MET A 41 13.12 -11.98 -2.15
C MET A 41 14.55 -11.89 -1.60
N ALA A 42 15.23 -13.03 -1.44
CA ALA A 42 16.63 -13.06 -1.04
C ALA A 42 17.54 -12.37 -2.08
N ALA A 43 17.31 -12.63 -3.36
CA ALA A 43 18.10 -12.04 -4.44
C ALA A 43 17.81 -10.55 -4.67
N LEU A 44 16.61 -10.06 -4.34
CA LEU A 44 16.24 -8.64 -4.42
C LEU A 44 16.74 -7.82 -3.21
N ALA A 45 16.95 -8.46 -2.06
CA ALA A 45 17.28 -7.78 -0.80
C ALA A 45 18.44 -6.75 -0.89
N PRO A 46 19.54 -6.99 -1.63
CA PRO A 46 20.63 -6.02 -1.75
C PRO A 46 20.30 -4.73 -2.52
N TYR A 47 19.17 -4.71 -3.24
CA TYR A 47 18.83 -3.62 -4.18
C TYR A 47 17.67 -2.75 -3.69
N GLY A 48 17.08 -3.04 -2.52
CA GLY A 48 15.98 -2.26 -1.97
C GLY A 48 16.42 -1.13 -1.04
N GLY A 49 15.45 -0.30 -0.65
CA GLY A 49 15.59 0.79 0.30
C GLY A 49 15.79 2.17 -0.34
N HIS A 50 15.65 2.32 -1.65
CA HIS A 50 15.92 3.58 -2.35
C HIS A 50 14.66 4.40 -2.56
N ALA A 51 13.58 3.74 -2.98
CA ALA A 51 12.34 4.38 -3.36
C ALA A 51 11.72 5.19 -2.21
N HIS A 52 11.09 6.32 -2.55
CA HIS A 52 10.17 7.00 -1.65
C HIS A 52 8.79 6.36 -1.76
N VAL A 53 8.35 5.67 -0.70
CA VAL A 53 7.04 5.00 -0.70
C VAL A 53 5.97 5.94 -0.17
N ILE A 54 4.97 6.26 -1.00
CA ILE A 54 3.93 7.24 -0.71
C ILE A 54 2.57 6.54 -0.75
N GLY A 55 1.84 6.59 0.36
CA GLY A 55 0.50 6.04 0.48
C GLY A 55 -0.55 7.10 0.23
N LEU A 56 -1.50 6.85 -0.68
CA LEU A 56 -2.64 7.73 -0.94
C LEU A 56 -3.92 7.10 -0.43
N THR A 57 -4.62 7.84 0.44
CA THR A 57 -5.86 7.38 1.06
C THR A 57 -6.93 8.46 1.09
N GLY A 58 -8.19 8.09 1.33
CA GLY A 58 -9.33 8.98 1.32
C GLY A 58 -10.60 8.28 0.83
N ALA A 59 -11.76 8.89 1.09
CA ALA A 59 -13.06 8.31 0.76
C ALA A 59 -13.22 7.99 -0.75
N PRO A 60 -14.08 7.04 -1.14
CA PRO A 60 -14.45 6.85 -2.54
C PRO A 60 -14.95 8.15 -3.19
N GLY A 61 -14.61 8.34 -4.47
CA GLY A 61 -15.02 9.53 -5.21
C GLY A 61 -14.25 10.81 -4.88
N VAL A 62 -13.37 10.84 -3.87
CA VAL A 62 -12.53 12.01 -3.54
C VAL A 62 -11.57 12.41 -4.67
N GLY A 63 -11.30 11.48 -5.59
CA GLY A 63 -10.42 11.70 -6.74
C GLY A 63 -9.02 11.10 -6.62
N LYS A 64 -8.80 10.13 -5.70
CA LYS A 64 -7.49 9.45 -5.50
C LYS A 64 -6.83 9.02 -6.81
N SER A 65 -7.57 8.33 -7.66
CA SER A 65 -7.07 7.86 -8.96
C SER A 65 -6.57 8.98 -9.85
N THR A 66 -7.38 10.04 -9.97
CA THR A 66 -7.03 11.23 -10.78
C THR A 66 -5.83 11.96 -10.18
N THR A 67 -5.77 12.10 -8.86
CA THR A 67 -4.62 12.70 -8.17
C THR A 67 -3.36 11.86 -8.33
N THR A 68 -3.47 10.53 -8.27
CA THR A 68 -2.35 9.60 -8.51
C THR A 68 -1.80 9.79 -9.91
N SER A 69 -2.65 9.77 -10.94
CA SER A 69 -2.23 10.01 -12.33
C SER A 69 -1.57 11.38 -12.53
N ALA A 70 -2.09 12.42 -11.88
CA ALA A 70 -1.53 13.77 -11.95
C ALA A 70 -0.18 13.88 -11.21
N LEU A 71 -0.01 13.21 -10.06
CA LEU A 71 1.28 13.13 -9.35
C LEU A 71 2.31 12.34 -10.15
N VAL A 72 1.90 11.26 -10.83
CA VAL A 72 2.79 10.56 -11.77
C VAL A 72 3.30 11.54 -12.82
N ALA A 73 2.43 12.30 -13.47
CA ALA A 73 2.83 13.29 -14.47
C ALA A 73 3.81 14.34 -13.91
N GLU A 74 3.54 14.86 -12.70
CA GLU A 74 4.41 15.82 -12.01
C GLU A 74 5.80 15.24 -11.73
N PHE A 75 5.89 14.05 -11.13
CA PHE A 75 7.17 13.40 -10.85
C PHE A 75 7.94 13.02 -12.13
N ARG A 76 7.22 12.60 -13.18
CA ARG A 76 7.82 12.36 -14.50
C ARG A 76 8.36 13.65 -15.12
N GLY A 77 7.67 14.78 -14.96
CA GLY A 77 8.15 16.11 -15.34
C GLY A 77 9.43 16.51 -14.62
N ARG A 78 9.65 16.01 -13.40
CA ARG A 78 10.89 16.16 -12.62
C ARG A 78 11.97 15.13 -12.96
N GLY A 79 11.72 14.25 -13.94
CA GLY A 79 12.66 13.23 -14.39
C GLY A 79 12.71 11.96 -13.54
N LEU A 80 11.86 11.84 -12.51
CA LEU A 80 11.83 10.70 -11.58
C LEU A 80 11.04 9.52 -12.16
N THR A 81 11.47 8.29 -11.93
CA THR A 81 10.72 7.09 -12.29
C THR A 81 9.67 6.76 -11.22
N VAL A 82 8.48 6.33 -11.64
CA VAL A 82 7.32 6.14 -10.75
C VAL A 82 6.68 4.77 -10.93
N ALA A 83 6.51 4.03 -9.84
CA ALA A 83 5.66 2.85 -9.80
C ALA A 83 4.35 3.15 -9.06
N VAL A 84 3.24 2.59 -9.51
CA VAL A 84 1.92 2.67 -8.86
C VAL A 84 1.43 1.26 -8.56
N LEU A 85 1.21 0.97 -7.27
CA LEU A 85 0.57 -0.25 -6.80
C LEU A 85 -0.84 0.09 -6.31
N ALA A 86 -1.83 -0.20 -7.15
CA ALA A 86 -3.24 0.00 -6.81
C ALA A 86 -3.81 -1.26 -6.17
N ILE A 87 -4.31 -1.15 -4.95
CA ILE A 87 -4.89 -2.28 -4.22
C ILE A 87 -6.40 -2.27 -4.39
N ASP A 88 -6.89 -3.25 -5.14
CA ASP A 88 -8.28 -3.39 -5.50
C ASP A 88 -8.94 -4.51 -4.67
N PRO A 89 -10.26 -4.40 -4.38
CA PRO A 89 -11.04 -5.52 -3.92
C PRO A 89 -10.88 -6.70 -4.89
N SER A 90 -10.97 -7.91 -4.34
CA SER A 90 -10.88 -9.12 -5.17
C SER A 90 -12.16 -9.31 -5.97
N SER A 91 -12.00 -9.59 -7.27
CA SER A 91 -13.10 -10.01 -8.13
C SER A 91 -13.71 -11.31 -7.60
N PRO A 92 -15.04 -11.37 -7.37
CA PRO A 92 -15.70 -12.59 -6.91
C PRO A 92 -15.68 -13.71 -7.97
N PHE A 93 -15.34 -13.39 -9.22
CA PHE A 93 -15.32 -14.36 -10.32
C PHE A 93 -13.91 -14.85 -10.66
N SER A 94 -12.93 -13.96 -10.71
CA SER A 94 -11.57 -14.29 -11.14
C SER A 94 -10.54 -14.38 -10.01
N GLY A 95 -10.88 -13.87 -8.81
CA GLY A 95 -9.92 -13.72 -7.70
C GLY A 95 -8.83 -12.65 -7.91
N GLY A 96 -8.76 -12.06 -9.11
CA GLY A 96 -7.87 -10.95 -9.45
C GLY A 96 -8.44 -9.57 -9.12
N ALA A 97 -7.70 -8.51 -9.41
CA ALA A 97 -8.12 -7.13 -9.12
C ALA A 97 -9.43 -6.77 -9.84
N LEU A 98 -10.40 -6.20 -9.11
CA LEU A 98 -11.75 -5.92 -9.65
C LEU A 98 -11.76 -4.83 -10.73
N LEU A 99 -11.01 -3.74 -10.54
CA LEU A 99 -10.98 -2.63 -11.50
C LEU A 99 -9.84 -2.80 -12.52
N GLY A 100 -8.71 -3.37 -12.07
CA GLY A 100 -7.58 -3.68 -12.93
C GLY A 100 -6.89 -2.43 -13.47
N ASP A 101 -5.77 -2.66 -14.17
CA ASP A 101 -4.85 -1.58 -14.54
C ASP A 101 -5.46 -0.59 -15.57
N ARG A 102 -6.47 -1.03 -16.36
CA ARG A 102 -6.94 -0.34 -17.57
C ARG A 102 -7.54 1.05 -17.37
N ILE A 103 -8.14 1.35 -16.22
CA ILE A 103 -8.75 2.68 -15.99
C ILE A 103 -7.66 3.72 -15.68
N ARG A 104 -6.52 3.28 -15.14
CA ARG A 104 -5.43 4.15 -14.62
C ARG A 104 -4.27 4.31 -15.62
N MET A 105 -4.17 3.40 -16.59
CA MET A 105 -3.03 3.29 -17.50
C MET A 105 -3.08 4.19 -18.74
N THR A 106 -4.24 4.69 -19.19
CA THR A 106 -4.36 5.24 -20.55
C THR A 106 -3.41 6.40 -20.85
N GLU A 107 -3.12 7.24 -19.86
CA GLU A 107 -2.27 8.43 -20.02
C GLU A 107 -0.76 8.10 -19.97
N HIS A 108 -0.36 7.04 -19.27
CA HIS A 108 1.05 6.69 -19.02
C HIS A 108 1.49 5.34 -19.62
N ALA A 109 0.63 4.69 -20.42
CA ALA A 109 0.85 3.33 -20.92
C ALA A 109 2.14 3.14 -21.75
N SER A 110 2.67 4.22 -22.34
CA SER A 110 3.89 4.21 -23.16
C SER A 110 5.13 4.80 -22.46
N ASP A 111 4.99 5.37 -21.27
CA ASP A 111 6.13 5.95 -20.53
C ASP A 111 6.94 4.84 -19.87
N ARG A 112 8.20 4.66 -20.32
CA ARG A 112 9.11 3.65 -19.78
C ARG A 112 9.53 3.92 -18.33
N GLY A 113 9.41 5.16 -17.86
CA GLY A 113 9.67 5.53 -16.48
C GLY A 113 8.45 5.35 -15.56
N VAL A 114 7.34 4.82 -16.09
CA VAL A 114 6.12 4.55 -15.30
C VAL A 114 5.79 3.06 -15.32
N TYR A 115 5.48 2.51 -14.15
CA TYR A 115 4.94 1.16 -14.02
C TYR A 115 3.67 1.19 -13.18
N ILE A 116 2.58 0.59 -13.66
CA ILE A 116 1.30 0.56 -12.94
C ILE A 116 0.84 -0.89 -12.84
N ARG A 117 0.43 -1.29 -11.64
CA ARG A 117 -0.12 -2.62 -11.36
C ARG A 117 -1.24 -2.53 -10.34
N SER A 118 -2.42 -3.02 -10.72
CA SER A 118 -3.50 -3.33 -9.81
C SER A 118 -3.31 -4.72 -9.23
N MET A 119 -3.44 -4.84 -7.92
CA MET A 119 -3.30 -6.08 -7.16
C MET A 119 -4.58 -6.35 -6.39
N ALA A 120 -4.99 -7.62 -6.31
CA ALA A 120 -6.14 -8.01 -5.49
C ALA A 120 -5.76 -8.15 -4.01
N SER A 121 -6.62 -7.66 -3.12
CA SER A 121 -6.49 -7.86 -1.66
C SER A 121 -6.60 -9.34 -1.21
N ARG A 122 -7.19 -10.21 -2.04
CA ARG A 122 -7.41 -11.66 -1.84
C ARG A 122 -8.00 -12.04 -0.48
N GLY A 123 -8.98 -11.28 0.00
CA GLY A 123 -9.71 -11.59 1.23
C GLY A 123 -8.88 -11.46 2.52
N HIS A 124 -7.72 -10.78 2.47
CA HIS A 124 -6.95 -10.47 3.66
C HIS A 124 -7.75 -9.52 4.56
N LEU A 125 -7.87 -9.90 5.84
CA LEU A 125 -8.46 -9.08 6.89
C LEU A 125 -7.53 -7.88 7.11
N GLY A 126 -7.85 -6.75 6.46
CA GLY A 126 -7.00 -5.57 6.51
C GLY A 126 -7.24 -4.55 5.39
N GLY A 127 -7.32 -5.01 4.15
CA GLY A 127 -7.48 -4.15 2.96
C GLY A 127 -6.26 -4.16 2.02
N LEU A 128 -5.05 -4.35 2.53
CA LEU A 128 -3.84 -4.65 1.77
C LEU A 128 -3.69 -6.14 1.52
N SER A 129 -3.13 -6.50 0.37
CA SER A 129 -2.80 -7.89 0.08
C SER A 129 -1.52 -8.28 0.82
N TRP A 130 -1.40 -9.54 1.25
CA TRP A 130 -0.12 -10.10 1.73
C TRP A 130 1.02 -9.93 0.72
N SER A 131 0.69 -9.81 -0.56
CA SER A 131 1.65 -9.54 -1.64
C SER A 131 2.13 -8.09 -1.72
N THR A 132 1.48 -7.12 -1.07
CA THR A 132 1.85 -5.69 -1.21
C THR A 132 3.27 -5.40 -0.74
N PRO A 133 3.71 -5.79 0.47
CA PRO A 133 5.10 -5.56 0.92
C PRO A 133 6.16 -6.18 -0.01
N GLN A 134 5.84 -7.34 -0.59
CA GLN A 134 6.72 -8.06 -1.49
C GLN A 134 6.77 -7.42 -2.88
N ALA A 135 5.63 -6.95 -3.40
CA ALA A 135 5.58 -6.18 -4.64
C ALA A 135 6.32 -4.84 -4.51
N LEU A 136 6.23 -4.19 -3.34
CA LEU A 136 7.03 -3.01 -3.02
C LEU A 136 8.53 -3.29 -3.14
N ARG A 137 9.01 -4.41 -2.60
CA ARG A 137 10.42 -4.83 -2.73
C ARG A 137 10.82 -5.04 -4.19
N VAL A 138 9.93 -5.59 -5.02
CA VAL A 138 10.18 -5.79 -6.46
C VAL A 138 10.36 -4.44 -7.17
N VAL A 139 9.46 -3.48 -6.98
CA VAL A 139 9.54 -2.19 -7.68
C VAL A 139 10.68 -1.31 -7.13
N ASP A 140 10.94 -1.32 -5.82
CA ASP A 140 12.07 -0.62 -5.23
C ASP A 140 13.39 -1.17 -5.79
N ALA A 141 13.56 -2.50 -5.78
CA ALA A 141 14.74 -3.14 -6.35
C ALA A 141 14.88 -2.98 -7.87
N ALA A 142 13.79 -2.77 -8.60
CA ALA A 142 13.82 -2.45 -10.03
C ALA A 142 14.30 -1.01 -10.32
N GLY A 143 14.52 -0.19 -9.29
CA GLY A 143 15.13 1.13 -9.41
C GLY A 143 14.13 2.27 -9.61
N PHE A 144 12.87 2.11 -9.21
CA PHE A 144 11.90 3.21 -9.23
C PHE A 144 12.20 4.22 -8.11
N ASP A 145 12.22 5.52 -8.44
CA ASP A 145 12.50 6.58 -7.48
C ASP A 145 11.34 6.81 -6.51
N VAL A 146 10.10 6.72 -7.01
CA VAL A 146 8.86 6.93 -6.26
C VAL A 146 7.95 5.73 -6.43
N VAL A 147 7.34 5.28 -5.33
CA VAL A 147 6.31 4.25 -5.36
C VAL A 147 5.03 4.78 -4.72
N LEU A 148 3.99 4.94 -5.52
CA LEU A 148 2.66 5.33 -5.06
C LEU A 148 1.85 4.07 -4.76
N ILE A 149 1.29 3.99 -3.55
CA ILE A 149 0.34 2.95 -3.16
C ILE A 149 -1.01 3.61 -2.96
N GLU A 150 -2.06 3.06 -3.56
CA GLU A 150 -3.42 3.54 -3.33
C GLU A 150 -4.38 2.38 -3.13
N THR A 151 -5.50 2.61 -2.45
CA THR A 151 -6.59 1.64 -2.31
C THR A 151 -7.80 2.05 -3.13
N VAL A 152 -8.53 1.05 -3.61
CA VAL A 152 -9.87 1.21 -4.17
C VAL A 152 -10.89 0.74 -3.15
N GLY A 153 -11.70 1.65 -2.62
CA GLY A 153 -12.87 1.27 -1.82
C GLY A 153 -13.10 2.10 -0.55
N VAL A 154 -14.14 1.68 0.18
CA VAL A 154 -14.54 2.11 1.53
C VAL A 154 -14.04 1.07 2.55
N GLY A 155 -13.44 1.52 3.65
CA GLY A 155 -13.07 0.67 4.80
C GLY A 155 -11.57 0.67 5.11
N GLN A 156 -11.24 0.04 6.26
CA GLN A 156 -10.02 0.04 7.11
C GLN A 156 -8.62 0.04 6.47
N SER A 157 -8.55 0.04 5.14
CA SER A 157 -7.36 0.14 4.32
C SER A 157 -6.56 1.43 4.54
N GLU A 158 -7.12 2.47 5.15
CA GLU A 158 -6.41 3.74 5.34
C GLU A 158 -5.24 3.61 6.32
N VAL A 159 -5.48 2.94 7.46
CA VAL A 159 -4.43 2.67 8.46
C VAL A 159 -3.35 1.77 7.87
N GLU A 160 -3.72 0.83 7.01
CA GLU A 160 -2.77 -0.09 6.39
C GLU A 160 -1.90 0.59 5.35
N ILE A 161 -2.48 1.47 4.53
CA ILE A 161 -1.72 2.32 3.61
C ILE A 161 -0.70 3.14 4.38
N ALA A 162 -1.11 3.72 5.52
CA ALA A 162 -0.19 4.47 6.37
C ALA A 162 0.92 3.61 6.96
N ARG A 163 0.61 2.37 7.35
CA ARG A 163 1.62 1.40 7.81
C ARG A 163 2.56 0.98 6.69
N ALA A 164 2.11 0.92 5.44
CA ALA A 164 2.91 0.47 4.31
C ALA A 164 3.79 1.56 3.68
N ALA A 165 3.59 2.84 4.00
CA ALA A 165 4.26 3.97 3.36
C ALA A 165 5.35 4.63 4.22
N ASP A 166 6.28 5.34 3.57
CA ASP A 166 7.15 6.30 4.24
C ASP A 166 6.38 7.60 4.53
N THR A 167 5.57 8.07 3.57
CA THR A 167 4.72 9.28 3.69
C THR A 167 3.26 8.94 3.34
N THR A 168 2.31 9.39 4.15
CA THR A 168 0.87 9.17 3.92
C THR A 168 0.17 10.48 3.54
N VAL A 169 -0.49 10.47 2.38
CA VAL A 169 -1.33 11.55 1.88
C VAL A 169 -2.80 11.20 2.10
N VAL A 170 -3.50 12.02 2.88
CA VAL A 170 -4.94 11.91 3.09
C VAL A 170 -5.65 12.90 2.18
N LEU A 171 -6.43 12.38 1.23
CA LEU A 171 -7.25 13.17 0.31
C LEU A 171 -8.65 13.38 0.89
N LEU A 172 -9.10 14.64 0.81
CA LEU A 172 -10.45 15.08 1.16
C LEU A 172 -11.03 15.88 -0.02
N ALA A 173 -12.36 16.02 -0.08
CA ALA A 173 -13.03 16.85 -1.08
C ALA A 173 -14.32 17.46 -0.50
N PRO A 174 -14.74 18.63 -0.98
CA PRO A 174 -15.98 19.27 -0.53
C PRO A 174 -17.22 18.44 -0.84
N GLY A 175 -18.25 18.60 -0.01
CA GLY A 175 -19.55 17.94 -0.16
C GLY A 175 -19.53 16.43 0.12
N MET A 176 -18.38 15.84 0.46
CA MET A 176 -18.27 14.41 0.68
C MET A 176 -18.66 13.96 2.09
N GLY A 177 -19.18 14.84 2.98
CA GLY A 177 -19.82 14.54 4.28
C GLY A 177 -18.97 13.81 5.32
N ASP A 178 -18.43 12.68 4.90
CA ASP A 178 -17.55 11.74 5.57
C ASP A 178 -16.13 12.29 5.79
N GLY A 179 -15.61 13.22 4.97
CA GLY A 179 -14.21 13.66 5.11
C GLY A 179 -13.87 14.21 6.51
N ILE A 180 -14.78 15.00 7.11
CA ILE A 180 -14.59 15.59 8.45
C ILE A 180 -15.12 14.67 9.57
N GLN A 181 -16.08 13.78 9.27
CA GLN A 181 -16.58 12.81 10.26
C GLN A 181 -15.65 11.60 10.40
N ALA A 182 -15.08 11.11 9.30
CA ALA A 182 -14.03 10.09 9.26
C ALA A 182 -12.70 10.62 9.83
N ALA A 183 -12.45 11.93 9.70
CA ALA A 183 -11.38 12.61 10.42
C ALA A 183 -11.50 12.48 11.96
N LYS A 184 -12.70 12.28 12.51
CA LYS A 184 -12.90 11.98 13.95
C LYS A 184 -12.67 10.50 14.32
N ALA A 185 -12.41 9.63 13.35
CA ALA A 185 -12.24 8.19 13.52
C ALA A 185 -10.78 7.71 13.33
N GLY A 186 -9.79 8.57 13.61
CA GLY A 186 -8.36 8.23 13.57
C GLY A 186 -7.65 8.50 12.23
N ILE A 187 -8.36 8.93 11.17
CA ILE A 187 -7.74 9.23 9.87
C ILE A 187 -6.84 10.49 9.90
N LEU A 188 -7.07 11.43 10.83
CA LEU A 188 -6.18 12.58 11.03
C LEU A 188 -4.88 12.24 11.78
N GLU A 189 -4.77 11.05 12.34
CA GLU A 189 -3.58 10.63 13.07
C GLU A 189 -2.57 9.94 12.15
N ILE A 190 -3.03 9.46 11.00
CA ILE A 190 -2.21 8.69 10.05
C ILE A 190 -1.62 9.54 8.93
N GLY A 191 -2.12 10.75 8.70
CA GLY A 191 -1.71 11.61 7.58
C GLY A 191 -0.50 12.47 7.90
N ASP A 192 0.51 12.39 7.03
CA ASP A 192 1.68 13.27 7.04
C ASP A 192 1.47 14.50 6.15
N LEU A 193 0.61 14.37 5.13
CA LEU A 193 0.14 15.46 4.27
C LEU A 193 -1.36 15.34 4.07
N TYR A 194 -2.05 16.49 4.04
CA TYR A 194 -3.48 16.55 3.78
C TYR A 194 -3.77 17.33 2.51
N VAL A 195 -4.57 16.75 1.61
CA VAL A 195 -4.89 17.35 0.32
C VAL A 195 -6.40 17.50 0.16
N VAL A 196 -6.88 18.74 0.11
CA VAL A 196 -8.25 19.06 -0.25
C VAL A 196 -8.35 19.14 -1.76
N ASN A 197 -8.70 18.02 -2.38
CA ASN A 197 -8.91 17.90 -3.82
C ASN A 197 -10.26 18.49 -4.25
N LYS A 198 -10.42 18.68 -5.57
CA LYS A 198 -11.56 19.38 -6.18
C LYS A 198 -11.72 20.79 -5.59
N SER A 199 -10.60 21.49 -5.45
CA SER A 199 -10.56 22.85 -4.89
C SER A 199 -11.28 23.88 -5.74
N ASP A 200 -11.59 23.53 -6.98
CA ASP A 200 -12.45 24.26 -7.93
C ASP A 200 -13.94 24.23 -7.54
N ARG A 201 -14.36 23.39 -6.58
CA ARG A 201 -15.76 23.28 -6.15
C ARG A 201 -16.08 24.09 -4.92
N ASP A 202 -17.33 24.51 -4.83
CA ASP A 202 -17.87 25.21 -3.66
C ASP A 202 -17.66 24.41 -2.37
N GLY A 203 -17.26 25.12 -1.31
CA GLY A 203 -17.02 24.53 0.01
C GLY A 203 -15.59 24.01 0.23
N ALA A 204 -14.73 23.94 -0.78
CA ALA A 204 -13.34 23.48 -0.61
C ALA A 204 -12.56 24.32 0.41
N HIS A 205 -12.70 25.65 0.34
CA HIS A 205 -12.06 26.56 1.29
C HIS A 205 -12.50 26.30 2.74
N LYS A 206 -13.78 25.98 2.96
CA LYS A 206 -14.30 25.65 4.28
C LYS A 206 -13.67 24.36 4.81
N VAL A 207 -13.64 23.30 4.01
CA VAL A 207 -12.99 22.03 4.39
C VAL A 207 -11.53 22.24 4.75
N ARG A 208 -10.79 23.00 3.95
CA ARG A 208 -9.38 23.32 4.22
C ARG A 208 -9.22 24.06 5.55
N LYS A 209 -10.03 25.07 5.81
CA LYS A 209 -10.00 25.86 7.05
C LYS A 209 -10.32 24.99 8.27
N ASP A 210 -11.37 24.19 8.18
CA ASP A 210 -11.81 23.32 9.28
C ASP A 210 -10.72 22.29 9.61
N LEU A 211 -10.12 21.67 8.59
CA LEU A 211 -9.03 20.71 8.74
C LEU A 211 -7.77 21.33 9.36
N PHE A 212 -7.37 22.52 8.88
CA PHE A 212 -6.25 23.25 9.47
C PHE A 212 -6.49 23.56 10.95
N GLY A 213 -7.70 23.99 11.31
CA GLY A 213 -8.09 24.23 12.70
C GLY A 213 -8.00 22.97 13.56
N MET A 214 -8.47 21.82 13.05
CA MET A 214 -8.39 20.54 13.76
C MET A 214 -6.94 20.08 13.98
N LEU A 215 -6.07 20.19 12.98
CA LEU A 215 -4.67 19.77 13.08
C LEU A 215 -3.87 20.65 14.04
N LYS A 216 -4.21 21.95 14.15
CA LYS A 216 -3.60 22.86 15.12
C LYS A 216 -4.02 22.62 16.57
N LEU A 217 -5.13 21.91 16.79
CA LEU A 217 -5.57 21.50 18.13
C LEU A 217 -4.93 20.18 18.57
N ALA A 218 -4.31 19.44 17.66
CA ALA A 218 -3.60 18.21 18.00
C ALA A 218 -2.33 18.56 18.79
N ASP A 219 -2.19 18.01 20.00
CA ASP A 219 -0.99 18.17 20.81
C ASP A 219 0.17 17.40 20.19
N ARG A 220 1.22 18.11 19.79
CA ARG A 220 2.40 17.55 19.11
C ARG A 220 3.66 18.09 19.75
N ALA A 221 4.70 17.25 19.79
CA ALA A 221 6.00 17.70 20.23
C ALA A 221 6.51 18.86 19.33
N PRO A 222 7.24 19.85 19.88
CA PRO A 222 7.71 21.01 19.11
C PRO A 222 8.52 20.67 17.86
N GLU A 223 9.25 19.56 17.88
CA GLU A 223 10.11 19.07 16.78
C GLU A 223 9.38 18.11 15.83
N ALA A 224 8.10 17.82 16.08
CA ALA A 224 7.32 16.92 15.24
C ALA A 224 7.00 17.59 13.90
N TRP A 225 6.90 16.77 12.85
CA TRP A 225 6.41 17.20 11.56
C TRP A 225 5.01 17.86 11.70
N ASP A 226 4.84 19.03 11.10
CA ASP A 226 3.55 19.72 11.01
C ASP A 226 2.95 19.48 9.61
N PRO A 227 1.99 18.54 9.47
CA PRO A 227 1.40 18.19 8.19
C PRO A 227 0.76 19.39 7.49
N PRO A 228 1.20 19.71 6.25
CA PRO A 228 0.59 20.78 5.50
C PRO A 228 -0.82 20.38 5.03
N VAL A 229 -1.69 21.38 4.92
CA VAL A 229 -3.02 21.23 4.31
C VAL A 229 -3.05 21.97 2.98
N LEU A 230 -2.88 21.21 1.90
CA LEU A 230 -2.78 21.72 0.54
C LEU A 230 -4.13 21.59 -0.18
N ALA A 231 -4.31 22.36 -1.25
CA ALA A 231 -5.51 22.33 -2.07
C ALA A 231 -5.14 21.99 -3.50
N THR A 232 -5.88 21.08 -4.12
CA THR A 232 -5.62 20.65 -5.50
C THR A 232 -6.89 20.62 -6.33
N SER A 233 -6.75 20.88 -7.62
CA SER A 233 -7.73 20.47 -8.62
C SER A 233 -7.02 19.56 -9.61
N SER A 234 -7.15 18.24 -9.39
CA SER A 234 -6.42 17.26 -10.21
C SER A 234 -6.83 17.31 -11.69
N LEU A 235 -8.11 17.61 -11.96
CA LEU A 235 -8.61 17.76 -13.34
C LEU A 235 -8.04 19.00 -14.04
N ASN A 236 -7.83 20.07 -13.29
CA ASN A 236 -7.26 21.31 -13.81
C ASN A 236 -5.73 21.39 -13.65
N GLN A 237 -5.09 20.31 -13.17
CA GLN A 237 -3.66 20.22 -12.88
C GLN A 237 -3.12 21.34 -11.96
N GLN A 238 -3.91 21.76 -10.96
CA GLN A 238 -3.55 22.83 -10.03
C GLN A 238 -3.18 22.27 -8.65
N GLY A 239 -2.13 22.82 -8.03
CA GLY A 239 -1.69 22.48 -6.67
C GLY A 239 -0.80 21.22 -6.58
N LEU A 240 -0.51 20.56 -7.70
CA LEU A 240 0.19 19.27 -7.75
C LEU A 240 1.70 19.42 -7.50
N ALA A 241 2.29 20.51 -7.98
CA ALA A 241 3.69 20.84 -7.74
C ALA A 241 3.95 21.07 -6.25
N GLU A 242 3.06 21.81 -5.58
CA GLU A 242 3.15 22.06 -4.14
C GLU A 242 3.00 20.78 -3.31
N VAL A 243 2.14 19.85 -3.75
CA VAL A 243 2.04 18.52 -3.12
C VAL A 243 3.33 17.73 -3.31
N ALA A 244 3.89 17.71 -4.52
CA ALA A 244 5.16 17.02 -4.79
C ALA A 244 6.33 17.62 -4.00
N ASP A 245 6.38 18.94 -3.84
CA ASP A 245 7.40 19.61 -3.02
C ASP A 245 7.29 19.23 -1.55
N ALA A 246 6.07 19.26 -0.99
CA ALA A 246 5.84 18.86 0.41
C ALA A 246 6.14 17.37 0.65
N LEU A 247 5.95 16.50 -0.35
CA LEU A 247 6.34 15.09 -0.28
C LEU A 247 7.86 14.93 -0.18
N VAL A 248 8.61 15.69 -0.98
CA VAL A 248 10.08 15.73 -0.93
C VAL A 248 10.54 16.26 0.43
N GLU A 249 9.97 17.37 0.90
CA GLU A 249 10.30 17.97 2.20
C GLU A 249 10.08 16.99 3.35
N HIS A 250 8.94 16.28 3.38
CA HIS A 250 8.68 15.28 4.41
C HIS A 250 9.69 14.12 4.35
N ARG A 251 10.08 13.67 3.15
CA ARG A 251 11.09 12.61 3.00
C ARG A 251 12.44 13.07 3.57
N GLU A 252 12.85 14.30 3.29
CA GLU A 252 14.08 14.89 3.80
C GLU A 252 14.04 15.01 5.33
N TRP A 253 12.93 15.49 5.88
CA TRP A 253 12.71 15.56 7.32
C TRP A 253 12.77 14.18 7.99
N LEU A 254 12.12 13.16 7.40
CA LEU A 254 12.16 11.78 7.90
C LEU A 254 13.60 11.24 7.91
N ALA A 255 14.39 11.55 6.88
CA ALA A 255 15.79 11.13 6.79
C ALA A 255 16.66 11.85 7.85
N ALA A 256 16.52 13.17 7.96
CA ALA A 256 17.30 14.00 8.88
C ALA A 256 17.04 13.66 10.36
N THR A 257 15.79 13.32 10.70
CA THR A 257 15.38 12.97 12.07
C THR A 257 15.55 11.50 12.42
N GLY A 258 15.92 10.64 11.45
CA GLY A 258 16.00 9.19 11.61
C GLY A 258 14.64 8.47 11.65
N ASN A 259 13.53 9.21 11.57
CA ASN A 259 12.17 8.65 11.54
C ASN A 259 11.93 7.74 10.33
N LEU A 260 12.60 7.98 9.20
CA LEU A 260 12.53 7.10 8.02
C LEU A 260 12.93 5.66 8.37
N ARG A 261 14.05 5.52 9.10
CA ARG A 261 14.56 4.21 9.53
C ARG A 261 13.59 3.55 10.50
N VAL A 262 13.08 4.28 11.48
CA VAL A 262 12.10 3.76 12.46
C VAL A 262 10.83 3.24 11.76
N ARG A 263 10.29 3.99 10.79
CA ARG A 263 9.12 3.57 10.00
C ARG A 263 9.42 2.30 9.20
N ARG A 264 10.57 2.23 8.53
CA ARG A 264 10.99 1.06 7.74
C ARG A 264 11.28 -0.18 8.58
N GLU A 265 11.91 -0.03 9.74
CA GLU A 265 12.13 -1.12 10.70
C GLU A 265 10.78 -1.67 11.22
N ARG A 266 9.82 -0.80 11.51
CA ARG A 266 8.44 -1.21 11.87
C ARG A 266 7.78 -1.99 10.73
N ARG A 267 7.84 -1.50 9.49
CA ARG A 267 7.30 -2.21 8.31
C ARG A 267 7.93 -3.59 8.15
N ALA A 268 9.25 -3.68 8.26
CA ALA A 268 9.96 -4.95 8.17
C ALA A 268 9.58 -5.91 9.29
N ARG A 269 9.42 -5.41 10.53
CA ARG A 269 8.94 -6.21 11.66
C ARG A 269 7.55 -6.78 11.39
N ASP A 270 6.60 -5.92 11.01
CA ASP A 270 5.21 -6.31 10.73
C ASP A 270 5.16 -7.36 9.61
N GLU A 271 5.98 -7.21 8.56
CA GLU A 271 6.10 -8.20 7.47
C GLU A 271 6.70 -9.53 7.93
N ILE A 272 7.78 -9.51 8.73
CA ILE A 272 8.40 -10.72 9.28
C ILE A 272 7.39 -11.49 10.15
N GLU A 273 6.67 -10.79 11.02
CA GLU A 273 5.66 -11.38 11.88
C GLU A 273 4.54 -12.02 11.06
N ALA A 274 4.01 -11.31 10.05
CA ALA A 274 2.99 -11.83 9.16
C ALA A 274 3.45 -13.10 8.42
N ILE A 275 4.68 -13.12 7.89
CA ILE A 275 5.25 -14.30 7.23
C ILE A 275 5.41 -15.47 8.20
N ALA A 276 5.93 -15.21 9.41
CA ALA A 276 6.14 -16.25 10.42
C ALA A 276 4.82 -16.88 10.87
N VAL A 277 3.78 -16.06 11.14
CA VAL A 277 2.45 -16.54 11.53
C VAL A 277 1.81 -17.35 10.40
N GLN A 278 1.93 -16.91 9.16
CA GLN A 278 1.39 -17.65 8.01
C GLN A 278 2.09 -19.01 7.82
N GLU A 279 3.41 -19.05 7.97
CA GLU A 279 4.19 -20.29 7.89
C GLU A 279 3.81 -21.27 9.02
N LEU A 280 3.63 -20.78 10.25
CA LEU A 280 3.16 -21.58 11.38
C LEU A 280 1.78 -22.19 11.10
N ARG A 281 0.83 -21.37 10.61
CA ARG A 281 -0.51 -21.85 10.19
C ARG A 281 -0.44 -22.91 9.11
N SER A 282 0.43 -22.74 8.12
CA SER A 282 0.59 -23.71 7.02
C SER A 282 1.12 -25.05 7.53
N ARG A 283 2.10 -25.05 8.44
CA ARG A 283 2.60 -26.28 9.06
C ARG A 283 1.51 -26.95 9.89
N TRP A 284 0.74 -26.16 10.62
CA TRP A 284 -0.38 -26.60 11.44
C TRP A 284 -1.52 -27.25 10.67
N ALA A 285 -1.85 -26.77 9.46
CA ALA A 285 -2.90 -27.38 8.63
C ALA A 285 -2.64 -28.87 8.37
N SER A 286 -1.37 -29.25 8.14
CA SER A 286 -0.97 -30.65 7.95
C SER A 286 -1.05 -31.51 9.21
N VAL A 287 -0.99 -30.90 10.41
CA VAL A 287 -1.15 -31.57 11.71
C VAL A 287 -2.64 -31.71 12.06
N GLY A 288 -3.46 -30.70 11.75
CA GLY A 288 -4.91 -30.71 12.00
C GLY A 288 -5.68 -31.72 11.15
N GLU A 289 -5.21 -32.06 9.95
CA GLU A 289 -5.81 -33.11 9.12
C GLU A 289 -5.70 -34.52 9.75
N ALA A 290 -4.81 -34.71 10.73
CA ALA A 290 -4.59 -35.98 11.41
C ALA A 290 -5.68 -36.30 12.46
N GLY A 291 -6.97 -36.36 12.09
CA GLY A 291 -8.08 -36.89 12.91
C GLY A 291 -8.47 -36.10 14.19
N ALA A 292 -7.49 -35.60 14.95
CA ALA A 292 -7.62 -34.89 16.21
C ALA A 292 -8.43 -33.60 16.09
N MET A 293 -8.23 -32.79 15.04
CA MET A 293 -9.04 -31.58 14.83
C MET A 293 -10.52 -31.91 14.68
N LYS A 294 -10.85 -32.99 13.96
CA LYS A 294 -12.24 -33.41 13.74
C LYS A 294 -12.88 -33.88 15.04
N GLU A 295 -12.15 -34.63 15.86
CA GLU A 295 -12.63 -35.08 17.16
C GLU A 295 -12.82 -33.91 18.14
N LEU A 296 -11.80 -33.05 18.28
CA LEU A 296 -11.84 -31.91 19.19
C LEU A 296 -12.94 -30.91 18.81
N SER A 297 -13.11 -30.62 17.51
CA SER A 297 -14.19 -29.74 17.04
C SER A 297 -15.58 -30.32 17.32
N ALA A 298 -15.77 -31.65 17.19
CA ALA A 298 -17.02 -32.31 17.53
C ALA A 298 -17.33 -32.21 19.04
N ARG A 299 -16.33 -32.44 19.90
CA ARG A 299 -16.46 -32.31 21.36
C ARG A 299 -16.77 -30.88 21.79
N VAL A 300 -16.16 -29.89 21.15
CA VAL A 300 -16.49 -28.47 21.37
C VAL A 300 -17.92 -28.16 20.93
N ALA A 301 -18.35 -28.63 19.76
CA ALA A 301 -19.72 -28.43 19.28
C ALA A 301 -20.78 -29.11 20.16
N ALA A 302 -20.44 -30.24 20.79
CA ALA A 302 -21.29 -30.94 21.75
C ALA A 302 -21.28 -30.32 23.16
N GLY A 303 -20.40 -29.34 23.42
CA GLY A 303 -20.24 -28.72 24.75
C GLY A 303 -19.46 -29.58 25.76
N GLU A 304 -18.77 -30.62 25.30
CA GLU A 304 -17.97 -31.55 26.13
C GLU A 304 -16.55 -31.04 26.41
N LEU A 305 -16.11 -30.03 25.66
CA LEU A 305 -14.80 -29.38 25.77
C LEU A 305 -14.94 -27.91 25.36
N ASP A 306 -14.19 -26.99 25.97
CA ASP A 306 -14.16 -25.60 25.53
C ASP A 306 -13.08 -25.38 24.44
N PRO A 307 -13.19 -24.31 23.62
CA PRO A 307 -12.22 -24.04 22.55
C PRO A 307 -10.77 -23.86 23.02
N TYR A 308 -10.53 -23.37 24.24
CA TYR A 308 -9.15 -23.18 24.74
C TYR A 308 -8.53 -24.53 25.12
N SER A 309 -9.25 -25.35 25.89
CA SER A 309 -8.77 -26.70 26.23
C SER A 309 -8.56 -27.57 24.99
N ALA A 310 -9.42 -27.42 23.97
CA ALA A 310 -9.26 -28.08 22.67
C ALA A 310 -8.00 -27.60 21.94
N ALA A 311 -7.72 -26.29 21.96
CA ALA A 311 -6.51 -25.73 21.36
C ALA A 311 -5.24 -26.19 22.10
N ASP A 312 -5.24 -26.21 23.43
CA ASP A 312 -4.13 -26.70 24.24
C ASP A 312 -3.83 -28.17 23.95
N ALA A 313 -4.87 -29.01 23.86
CA ALA A 313 -4.73 -30.42 23.49
C ALA A 313 -4.19 -30.62 22.07
N LEU A 314 -4.46 -29.68 21.16
CA LEU A 314 -3.94 -29.69 19.79
C LEU A 314 -2.50 -29.15 19.71
N LEU A 315 -2.08 -28.31 20.65
CA LEU A 315 -0.75 -27.71 20.76
C LEU A 315 0.27 -28.60 21.48
N ALA A 316 -0.19 -29.54 22.31
CA ALA A 316 0.62 -30.45 23.12
C ALA A 316 1.27 -31.58 22.29
#